data_AF-A0A973GYJ1-F1
#
_entry.id   AF-A0A973GYJ1-F1
#
_cell.length_a   1.000
_cell.length_b   1.000
_cell.length_c   1.000
_cell.angle_alpha   90.00
_cell.angle_beta   90.00
_cell.angle_gamma   90.00
#
_symmetry.space_group_name_H-M   'P 1'
#
loop_
_entity.id
_entity.type
_entity.pdbx_description
1 polymer ?
#
loop_
_entity_poly.entity_id
_entity_poly.type
_entity_poly.pdbx_seq_one_letter_code
_entity_poly.pdbx_strand_id
1 'polypeptide(L)' 'MIQQLPLFLLGTVLFPGSTLNLHIFEDRYRAMIGKCLEENTPFGVVYLRSG' A
#
# COMPACT_ATOMS: atom_id res chain seq x y z
N MET A 1 9.35 16.09 11.50
CA MET A 1 8.93 14.85 12.18
C MET A 1 8.82 13.78 11.11
N ILE A 2 9.47 12.62 11.27
CA ILE A 2 9.47 11.55 10.26
C ILE A 2 8.30 10.62 10.58
N GLN A 3 7.33 10.48 9.68
CA GLN A 3 6.26 9.50 9.81
C GLN A 3 6.69 8.17 9.17
N GLN A 4 6.49 7.07 9.88
CA GLN A 4 6.63 5.74 9.29
C GLN A 4 5.38 5.42 8.47
N LEU A 5 5.56 5.19 7.18
CA LEU A 5 4.47 4.89 6.24
C LEU A 5 4.62 3.45 5.75
N PRO A 6 3.62 2.58 5.95
CA PRO A 6 3.61 1.24 5.36
C PRO A 6 3.65 1.31 3.84
N LEU A 7 4.36 0.40 3.18
CA LEU A 7 4.53 0.40 1.72
C LEU A 7 3.97 -0.86 1.09
N PHE A 8 3.13 -0.68 0.07
CA PHE A 8 2.59 -1.71 -0.79
C PHE A 8 3.29 -1.65 -2.15
N LEU A 9 3.96 -2.75 -2.53
CA LEU A 9 4.70 -2.83 -3.78
C LEU A 9 3.77 -3.24 -4.93
N LEU A 10 3.84 -2.50 -6.03
CA LEU A 10 3.07 -2.76 -7.26
C LEU A 10 3.98 -2.81 -8.47
N GLY A 11 3.60 -3.61 -9.46
CA GLY A 11 4.20 -3.56 -10.80
C GLY A 11 3.73 -2.36 -11.65
N THR A 12 3.00 -1.39 -11.07
CA THR A 12 2.47 -0.21 -11.75
C THR A 12 2.59 1.03 -10.87
N VAL A 13 2.58 2.21 -11.49
CA VAL A 13 2.55 3.50 -10.80
C VAL A 13 1.10 3.94 -10.57
N LEU A 14 0.85 4.63 -9.44
CA LEU A 14 -0.44 5.21 -9.12
C LEU A 14 -0.35 6.74 -9.17
N PHE A 15 -1.28 7.39 -9.87
CA PHE A 15 -1.36 8.85 -9.93
C PHE A 15 -2.34 9.40 -8.87
N PRO A 16 -2.11 10.61 -8.35
CA PRO A 16 -3.06 11.26 -7.43
C PRO A 16 -4.47 11.32 -8.02
N GLY A 17 -5.49 10.99 -7.22
CA GLY A 17 -6.91 11.02 -7.63
C GLY A 17 -7.36 9.81 -8.47
N SER A 18 -6.46 8.90 -8.84
CA SER A 18 -6.82 7.65 -9.51
C SER A 18 -7.30 6.59 -8.52
N THR A 19 -8.24 5.76 -8.95
CA THR A 19 -8.69 4.58 -8.21
C THR A 19 -7.99 3.34 -8.75
N LEU A 20 -7.56 2.46 -7.85
CA LEU A 20 -6.95 1.19 -8.21
C LEU A 20 -7.65 0.07 -7.45
N ASN A 21 -8.17 -0.90 -8.19
CA ASN A 21 -8.74 -2.10 -7.60
C ASN A 21 -7.61 -3.08 -7.26
N LEU A 22 -7.41 -3.34 -5.96
CA LEU A 22 -6.33 -4.18 -5.46
C LEU A 22 -6.89 -5.50 -4.94
N HIS A 23 -6.39 -6.61 -5.47
CA HIS A 23 -6.61 -7.92 -4.89
C HIS A 23 -5.42 -8.31 -4.00
N ILE A 24 -5.62 -8.25 -2.67
CA ILE A 24 -4.56 -8.48 -1.68
C ILE A 24 -4.62 -9.94 -1.22
N PHE A 25 -3.75 -10.79 -1.79
CA PHE A 25 -3.73 -12.22 -1.48
C PHE A 25 -2.58 -12.64 -0.55
N GLU A 26 -1.52 -11.84 -0.41
CA GLU A 26 -0.41 -12.14 0.51
C GLU A 26 -0.78 -11.76 1.95
N ASP A 27 -0.58 -12.67 2.90
CA ASP A 27 -0.96 -12.47 4.30
C ASP A 27 -0.32 -11.24 4.95
N ARG A 28 0.96 -10.99 4.63
CA ARG A 28 1.68 -9.81 5.15
C ARG A 28 1.00 -8.50 4.78
N TYR A 29 0.44 -8.41 3.57
CA TYR A 29 -0.24 -7.21 3.10
C TYR A 29 -1.67 -7.13 3.59
N ARG A 30 -2.36 -8.27 3.77
CA ARG A 30 -3.67 -8.31 4.44
C ARG A 30 -3.56 -7.73 5.86
N ALA A 31 -2.57 -8.18 6.63
CA ALA A 31 -2.33 -7.68 7.98
C ALA A 31 -2.00 -6.18 7.99
N MET A 32 -1.10 -5.74 7.09
CA MET A 32 -0.72 -4.32 6.98
C MET A 32 -1.92 -3.42 6.66
N ILE A 33 -2.74 -3.80 5.68
CA ILE A 33 -3.89 -3.01 5.24
C ILE A 33 -5.01 -3.05 6.28
N GLY A 34 -5.23 -4.20 6.93
CA GLY A 34 -6.14 -4.30 8.07
C GLY A 34 -5.80 -3.28 9.16
N LYS A 35 -4.53 -3.19 9.55
CA LYS A 35 -4.06 -2.20 10.52
C LYS A 35 -4.28 -0.75 10.04
N CYS A 36 -4.00 -0.47 8.76
CA CYS A 36 -4.23 0.88 8.20
C CYS A 36 -5.72 1.27 8.23
N LEU A 37 -6.61 0.31 7.97
CA LEU A 37 -8.07 0.53 8.03
C LEU A 37 -8.54 0.75 9.47
N GLU A 38 -8.07 -0.05 10.42
CA GLU A 38 -8.40 0.08 11.84
C GLU A 38 -7.92 1.41 12.43
N GLU A 39 -6.70 1.82 12.09
CA GLU A 39 -6.09 3.06 12.60
C GLU A 39 -6.46 4.31 11.78
N ASN A 40 -7.20 4.13 10.67
CA ASN A 40 -7.51 5.17 9.69
C ASN A 40 -6.26 5.93 9.22
N THR A 41 -5.19 5.18 8.94
CA THR A 41 -3.91 5.71 8.48
C THR A 41 -3.66 5.38 7.01
N PRO A 42 -2.94 6.24 6.27
CA PRO A 42 -2.60 5.97 4.88
C PRO A 42 -1.47 4.94 4.77
N PHE A 43 -1.34 4.35 3.58
CA PHE A 43 -0.16 3.60 3.17
C PHE A 43 0.36 4.15 1.83
N GLY A 44 1.62 3.89 1.53
CA GLY A 44 2.27 4.27 0.28
C GLY A 44 2.22 3.15 -0.75
N VAL A 45 2.10 3.51 -2.02
CA VAL A 45 2.24 2.60 -3.15
C VAL A 45 3.57 2.86 -3.84
N VAL A 46 4.36 1.81 -4.04
CA VAL A 46 5.70 1.93 -4.64
C VAL A 46 5.80 1.01 -5.84
N TYR A 47 6.37 1.54 -6.93
CA TYR A 47 6.68 0.75 -8.11
C TYR A 47 7.85 -0.21 -7.82
N LEU A 48 7.63 -1.50 -8.04
CA LEU A 48 8.67 -2.52 -7.97
C LEU A 48 9.43 -2.54 -9.29
N ARG A 49 10.65 -2.00 -9.29
CA ARG A 49 11.53 -1.96 -10.47
C ARG A 49 12.13 -3.33 -10.82
N SER A 50 12.41 -4.15 -9.81
CA SER A 50 12.99 -5.49 -9.94
C SER A 50 12.71 -6.29 -8.66
N GLY A 51 12.52 -7.61 -8.80
CA GLY A 51 12.35 -8.57 -7.71
C GLY A 51 12.88 -9.94 -8.11
#